data_AF-A0A2U2BZE5-F1
#
_entry.id   AF-A0A2U2BZE5-F1
#
_cell.length_a   1.000
_cell.length_b   1.000
_cell.length_c   1.000
_cell.angle_alpha   90.00
_cell.angle_beta   90.00
_cell.angle_gamma   90.00
#
_symmetry.space_group_name_H-M   'P 1'
#
loop_
_entity.id
_entity.type
_entity.pdbx_description
1 polymer ?
#
loop_
_entity_poly.entity_id
_entity_poly.type
_entity_poly.pdbx_seq_one_letter_code
_entity_poly.pdbx_strand_id
1 'polypeptide(L)'
;MEVILNSENEQNIAKLFALKNIAYNQTLKEYVHLFNQLQNIPFENKLNRMLDYKIQDLTTVVIEKNIDCNMLQENIIATYDFLKMMDGYISSNLDYLSETFAFCNDYKMISNTERMIVNECYVYARYIQIICSTDFYKTFKDNYMHTYNLLNKEIKIGYLRLLKNKLSEIFC
;
A
#
# COMPACT_ATOMS: atom_id res chain seq x y z
N MET A 1 -21.85 20.00 -8.83
CA MET A 1 -21.29 20.58 -10.07
C MET A 1 -20.09 19.72 -10.42
N GLU A 2 -20.14 18.93 -11.49
CA GLU A 2 -18.99 18.12 -11.92
C GLU A 2 -17.88 19.07 -12.39
N VAL A 3 -16.69 18.94 -11.80
CA VAL A 3 -15.53 19.75 -12.21
C VAL A 3 -14.93 19.08 -13.44
N ILE A 4 -14.96 19.78 -14.58
CA ILE A 4 -14.25 19.36 -15.79
C ILE A 4 -12.75 19.58 -15.53
N LEU A 5 -11.98 18.50 -15.55
CA LEU A 5 -10.51 18.57 -15.46
C LEU A 5 -9.97 19.06 -16.81
N ASN A 6 -9.20 20.13 -16.80
CA ASN A 6 -8.80 20.89 -17.98
C ASN A 6 -7.35 20.61 -18.40
N SER A 7 -6.57 19.88 -17.61
CA SER A 7 -5.19 19.52 -17.94
C SER A 7 -4.85 18.05 -17.63
N GLU A 8 -3.81 17.53 -18.30
CA GLU A 8 -3.24 16.20 -18.02
C GLU A 8 -2.78 16.10 -16.56
N ASN A 9 -2.19 17.17 -16.03
CA ASN A 9 -1.71 17.25 -14.65
C ASN A 9 -2.84 17.10 -13.61
N GLU A 10 -4.00 17.70 -13.89
CA GLU A 10 -5.23 17.52 -13.09
C GLU A 10 -5.80 16.11 -13.23
N GLN A 11 -5.70 15.50 -14.43
CA GLN A 11 -6.12 14.11 -14.63
C GLN A 11 -5.22 13.12 -13.88
N ASN A 12 -3.91 13.37 -13.79
CA ASN A 12 -2.98 12.52 -13.06
C ASN A 12 -3.31 12.44 -11.56
N ILE A 13 -3.57 13.57 -10.93
CA ILE A 13 -3.96 13.58 -9.51
C ILE A 13 -5.35 12.95 -9.30
N ALA A 14 -6.30 13.18 -10.20
CA ALA A 14 -7.62 12.54 -10.13
C ALA A 14 -7.52 11.01 -10.26
N LYS A 15 -6.70 10.51 -11.20
CA LYS A 15 -6.41 9.06 -11.35
C LYS A 15 -5.77 8.49 -10.09
N LEU A 16 -4.83 9.21 -9.49
CA LEU A 16 -4.21 8.79 -8.22
C LEU A 16 -5.26 8.65 -7.13
N PHE A 17 -6.13 9.65 -6.92
CA PHE A 17 -7.14 9.58 -5.87
C PHE A 17 -8.20 8.49 -6.12
N ALA A 18 -8.59 8.28 -7.38
CA ALA A 18 -9.45 7.15 -7.74
C ALA A 18 -8.81 5.80 -7.35
N LEU A 19 -7.51 5.63 -7.63
CA LEU A 19 -6.77 4.44 -7.22
C LEU A 19 -6.59 4.36 -5.70
N LYS A 20 -6.33 5.47 -5.00
CA LYS A 20 -6.29 5.52 -3.52
C LYS A 20 -7.60 4.99 -2.94
N ASN A 21 -8.74 5.39 -3.50
CA ASN A 21 -10.05 4.93 -3.06
C ASN A 21 -10.21 3.40 -3.23
N ILE A 22 -9.83 2.84 -4.38
CA ILE A 22 -9.88 1.39 -4.62
C ILE A 22 -8.94 0.67 -3.66
N ALA A 23 -7.65 1.02 -3.68
CA ALA A 23 -6.62 0.34 -2.91
C ALA A 23 -6.88 0.40 -1.40
N TYR A 24 -7.38 1.53 -0.89
CA TYR A 24 -7.64 1.70 0.54
C TYR A 24 -9.01 1.16 0.94
N ASN A 25 -10.10 1.65 0.33
CA ASN A 25 -11.45 1.34 0.81
C ASN A 25 -11.99 -0.03 0.35
N GLN A 26 -11.31 -0.69 -0.60
CA GLN A 26 -11.64 -2.04 -1.06
C GLN A 26 -10.53 -3.03 -0.68
N THR A 27 -9.40 -3.00 -1.37
CA THR A 27 -8.33 -4.01 -1.24
C THR A 27 -7.74 -4.07 0.17
N LEU A 28 -7.35 -2.93 0.74
CA LEU A 28 -6.80 -2.89 2.09
C LEU A 28 -7.86 -3.31 3.10
N LYS A 29 -9.11 -2.84 2.98
CA LYS A 29 -10.20 -3.23 3.87
C LYS A 29 -10.38 -4.76 3.92
N GLU A 30 -10.38 -5.41 2.76
CA GLU A 30 -10.49 -6.88 2.65
C GLU A 30 -9.28 -7.60 3.24
N TYR A 31 -8.07 -7.15 2.89
CA TYR A 31 -6.85 -7.72 3.45
C TYR A 31 -6.80 -7.59 4.98
N VAL A 32 -7.19 -6.44 5.54
CA VAL A 32 -7.26 -6.23 6.99
C VAL A 32 -8.23 -7.20 7.65
N HIS A 33 -9.38 -7.42 7.03
CA HIS A 33 -10.35 -8.38 7.52
C HIS A 33 -9.77 -9.80 7.59
N LEU A 34 -9.11 -10.25 6.52
CA LEU A 34 -8.45 -11.56 6.47
C LEU A 34 -7.29 -11.67 7.47
N PHE A 35 -6.38 -10.69 7.46
CA PHE A 35 -5.19 -10.70 8.30
C PHE A 35 -5.51 -10.75 9.80
N ASN A 36 -6.61 -10.12 10.23
CA ASN A 36 -7.06 -10.15 11.61
C ASN A 36 -7.52 -11.55 12.09
N GLN A 37 -7.73 -12.50 11.18
CA GLN A 37 -8.05 -13.89 11.52
C GLN A 37 -6.79 -14.68 11.93
N LEU A 38 -5.61 -14.23 11.52
CA LEU A 38 -4.34 -14.92 11.72
C LEU A 38 -3.76 -14.65 13.12
N GLN A 39 -3.37 -15.71 13.81
CA GLN A 39 -2.86 -15.70 15.18
C GLN A 39 -1.35 -15.91 15.22
N ASN A 40 -0.75 -15.62 16.38
CA ASN A 40 0.65 -15.92 16.71
C ASN A 40 1.72 -15.32 15.78
N ILE A 41 1.37 -14.27 15.03
CA ILE A 41 2.28 -13.49 14.20
C ILE A 41 3.44 -12.92 15.07
N PRO A 42 4.71 -13.07 14.69
CA PRO A 42 5.86 -12.65 15.51
C PRO A 42 6.34 -11.21 15.27
N PHE A 43 5.53 -10.36 14.63
CA PHE A 43 5.92 -8.98 14.31
C PHE A 43 6.10 -8.13 15.57
N GLU A 44 7.07 -7.21 15.54
CA GLU A 44 7.64 -6.57 16.72
C GLU A 44 6.67 -5.60 17.41
N ASN A 45 5.70 -5.06 16.67
CA ASN A 45 4.68 -4.17 17.21
C ASN A 45 3.35 -4.89 17.42
N LYS A 46 3.16 -5.48 18.60
CA LYS A 46 1.85 -6.01 19.05
C LYS A 46 0.77 -4.93 19.16
N LEU A 47 1.14 -3.68 19.47
CA LEU A 47 0.21 -2.57 19.69
C LEU A 47 -0.23 -1.84 18.41
N ASN A 48 0.53 -1.92 17.31
CA ASN A 48 0.13 -1.41 15.98
C ASN A 48 -0.41 -2.53 15.07
N ARG A 49 -0.84 -3.66 15.66
CA ARG A 49 -1.29 -4.86 14.93
C ARG A 49 -2.52 -4.68 14.08
N MET A 50 -3.36 -3.70 14.41
CA MET A 50 -4.39 -3.30 13.48
C MET A 50 -3.72 -2.32 12.53
N LEU A 51 -3.60 -2.73 11.28
CA LEU A 51 -3.93 -1.83 10.18
C LEU A 51 -5.25 -1.15 10.59
N ASP A 52 -5.15 -0.01 11.29
CA ASP A 52 -6.30 0.72 11.83
C ASP A 52 -7.01 1.34 10.63
N TYR A 53 -7.85 0.51 10.01
CA TYR A 53 -8.63 0.87 8.86
C TYR A 53 -9.78 1.75 9.32
N LYS A 54 -9.78 2.98 8.84
CA LYS A 54 -10.88 3.92 9.02
C LYS A 54 -11.28 4.37 7.64
N ILE A 55 -12.57 4.31 7.33
CA ILE A 55 -13.07 4.79 6.04
C ILE A 55 -12.56 6.22 5.83
N GLN A 56 -11.90 6.45 4.70
CA GLN A 56 -11.40 7.77 4.31
C GLN A 56 -12.23 8.28 3.14
N ASP A 57 -12.56 9.57 3.17
CA ASP A 57 -13.04 10.25 1.98
C ASP A 57 -11.85 10.48 1.04
N LEU A 58 -11.72 9.58 0.06
CA LEU A 58 -10.77 9.65 -1.04
C LEU A 58 -11.47 10.00 -2.36
N THR A 59 -12.75 10.36 -2.29
CA THR A 59 -13.56 10.74 -3.46
C THR A 59 -13.44 12.22 -3.76
N THR A 60 -13.15 13.03 -2.75
CA THR A 60 -12.87 14.46 -2.90
C THR A 60 -11.40 14.69 -3.26
N VAL A 61 -11.14 15.24 -4.45
CA VAL A 61 -9.78 15.59 -4.92
C VAL A 61 -9.57 17.10 -4.82
N VAL A 62 -8.56 17.52 -4.06
CA VAL A 62 -8.15 18.92 -3.98
C VAL A 62 -7.02 19.15 -4.98
N ILE A 63 -7.28 19.98 -6.00
CA ILE A 63 -6.27 20.35 -7.00
C ILE A 63 -5.39 21.47 -6.42
N GLU A 64 -4.09 21.20 -6.34
CA GLU A 64 -3.11 22.17 -5.83
C GLU A 64 -2.81 23.27 -6.86
N LYS A 65 -2.46 24.47 -6.37
CA LYS A 65 -2.14 25.61 -7.26
C LYS A 65 -0.90 25.37 -8.12
N ASN A 66 0.03 24.54 -7.66
CA ASN A 66 1.27 24.17 -8.34
C ASN A 66 1.17 22.78 -8.99
N ILE A 67 -0.04 22.34 -9.37
CA ILE A 67 -0.25 21.04 -10.00
C ILE A 67 0.56 20.85 -11.29
N ASP A 68 0.97 21.94 -11.93
CA ASP A 68 1.82 21.95 -13.12
C ASP A 68 3.33 21.82 -12.84
N CYS A 69 3.75 21.78 -11.57
CA CYS A 69 5.14 21.58 -11.21
C CYS A 69 5.63 20.18 -11.63
N ASN A 70 6.68 20.12 -12.46
CA ASN A 70 7.29 18.88 -12.93
C ASN A 70 7.62 17.90 -11.79
N MET A 71 8.24 18.41 -10.72
CA MET A 71 8.61 17.57 -9.56
C MET A 71 7.38 16.97 -8.86
N LEU A 72 6.31 17.74 -8.75
CA LEU A 72 5.05 17.26 -8.18
C LEU A 72 4.41 16.19 -9.08
N GLN A 73 4.36 16.42 -10.39
CA GLN A 73 3.83 15.46 -11.36
C GLN A 73 4.62 14.15 -11.36
N GLU A 74 5.95 14.23 -11.31
CA GLU A 74 6.80 13.04 -11.19
C GLU A 74 6.49 12.24 -9.91
N ASN A 75 6.28 12.91 -8.78
CA ASN A 75 5.90 12.22 -7.54
C ASN A 75 4.48 11.63 -7.62
N ILE A 76 3.52 12.32 -8.26
CA ILE A 76 2.15 11.81 -8.48
C ILE A 76 2.18 10.53 -9.31
N ILE A 77 2.88 10.53 -10.45
CA ILE A 77 2.99 9.38 -11.35
C ILE A 77 3.68 8.22 -10.64
N ALA A 78 4.82 8.47 -9.99
CA ALA A 78 5.54 7.44 -9.27
C ALA A 78 4.71 6.85 -8.11
N THR A 79 3.93 7.69 -7.41
CA THR A 79 3.02 7.22 -6.37
C THR A 79 1.90 6.35 -6.96
N TYR A 80 1.35 6.74 -8.10
CA TYR A 80 0.32 5.96 -8.79
C TYR A 80 0.82 4.58 -9.19
N ASP A 81 1.97 4.50 -9.86
CA ASP A 81 2.53 3.23 -10.32
C ASP A 81 2.88 2.32 -9.15
N PHE A 82 3.47 2.89 -8.10
CA PHE A 82 3.79 2.14 -6.89
C PHE A 82 2.54 1.63 -6.17
N LEU A 83 1.50 2.48 -6.03
CA LEU A 83 0.23 2.10 -5.42
C LEU A 83 -0.46 1.00 -6.23
N LYS A 84 -0.46 1.10 -7.56
CA LYS A 84 -1.07 0.13 -8.47
C LYS A 84 -0.40 -1.25 -8.36
N MET A 85 0.94 -1.26 -8.27
CA MET A 85 1.69 -2.50 -8.06
C MET A 85 1.29 -3.19 -6.75
N MET A 86 1.21 -2.43 -5.66
CA MET A 86 0.89 -2.96 -4.33
C MET A 86 -0.55 -3.46 -4.24
N ASP A 87 -1.48 -2.66 -4.75
CA ASP A 87 -2.90 -3.02 -4.86
C ASP A 87 -3.09 -4.30 -5.66
N GLY A 88 -2.47 -4.39 -6.84
CA GLY A 88 -2.52 -5.57 -7.69
C GLY A 88 -1.93 -6.82 -7.02
N TYR A 89 -0.81 -6.68 -6.31
CA TYR A 89 -0.19 -7.80 -5.61
C TYR A 89 -1.06 -8.33 -4.46
N ILE A 90 -1.63 -7.43 -3.64
CA ILE A 90 -2.52 -7.88 -2.55
C ILE A 90 -3.75 -8.54 -3.17
N SER A 91 -4.40 -7.88 -4.14
CA SER A 91 -5.59 -8.38 -4.81
C SER A 91 -5.39 -9.78 -5.39
N SER A 92 -4.26 -10.04 -6.05
CA SER A 92 -3.96 -11.35 -6.63
C SER A 92 -3.72 -12.47 -5.59
N ASN A 93 -3.54 -12.11 -4.31
CA ASN A 93 -3.26 -13.07 -3.23
C ASN A 93 -4.40 -13.17 -2.21
N LEU A 94 -5.48 -12.38 -2.33
CA LEU A 94 -6.57 -12.38 -1.35
C LEU A 94 -7.24 -13.76 -1.24
N ASP A 95 -7.59 -14.38 -2.38
CA ASP A 95 -8.24 -15.70 -2.40
C ASP A 95 -7.34 -16.77 -1.79
N TYR A 96 -6.07 -16.80 -2.18
CA TYR A 96 -5.08 -17.74 -1.65
C TYR A 96 -4.89 -17.61 -0.13
N LEU A 97 -4.78 -16.38 0.37
CA LEU A 97 -4.66 -16.12 1.81
C LEU A 97 -5.93 -16.49 2.56
N SER A 98 -7.10 -16.21 1.98
CA SER A 98 -8.40 -16.61 2.54
C SER A 98 -8.49 -18.12 2.73
N GLU A 99 -8.15 -18.90 1.70
CA GLU A 99 -8.11 -20.36 1.77
C GLU A 99 -7.10 -20.87 2.80
N THR A 100 -5.89 -20.28 2.81
CA THR A 100 -4.83 -20.64 3.75
C THR A 100 -5.28 -20.43 5.20
N PHE A 101 -5.88 -19.28 5.50
CA PHE A 101 -6.29 -18.92 6.86
C PHE A 101 -7.54 -19.67 7.32
N ALA A 102 -8.42 -20.05 6.38
CA ALA A 102 -9.56 -20.94 6.67
C ALA A 102 -9.09 -22.34 7.08
N PHE A 103 -8.01 -22.84 6.48
CA PHE A 103 -7.41 -24.13 6.85
C PHE A 103 -6.57 -24.06 8.12
N CYS A 104 -5.72 -23.04 8.24
CA CYS A 104 -4.80 -22.85 9.35
C CYS A 104 -4.62 -21.36 9.69
N ASN A 105 -5.20 -20.95 10.82
CA ASN A 105 -5.12 -19.58 11.31
C ASN A 105 -3.94 -19.31 12.26
N ASP A 106 -3.00 -20.24 12.43
CA ASP A 106 -1.76 -20.00 13.20
C ASP A 106 -0.58 -19.76 12.26
N TYR A 107 -0.01 -18.54 12.32
CA TYR A 107 1.15 -18.13 11.51
C TYR A 107 2.37 -19.07 11.65
N LYS A 108 2.55 -19.70 12.81
CA LYS A 108 3.68 -20.63 13.03
C LYS A 108 3.47 -21.96 12.33
N MET A 109 2.21 -22.33 12.06
CA MET A 109 1.84 -23.62 11.50
C MET A 109 1.68 -23.59 9.98
N ILE A 110 1.46 -22.41 9.38
CA ILE A 110 1.51 -22.25 7.91
C ILE A 110 2.95 -22.43 7.40
N SER A 111 3.09 -22.82 6.14
CA SER A 111 4.36 -23.08 5.46
C SER A 111 5.23 -21.82 5.31
N ASN A 112 6.51 -22.03 4.97
CA ASN A 112 7.42 -20.91 4.70
C ASN A 112 6.95 -20.05 3.52
N THR A 113 6.43 -20.66 2.46
CA THR A 113 5.92 -19.93 1.28
C THR A 113 4.71 -19.07 1.65
N GLU A 114 3.76 -19.61 2.41
CA GLU A 114 2.60 -18.86 2.89
C GLU A 114 3.04 -17.71 3.79
N ARG A 115 3.98 -17.94 4.72
CA ARG A 115 4.56 -16.86 5.54
C ARG A 115 5.19 -15.76 4.71
N MET A 116 5.91 -16.10 3.62
CA MET A 116 6.49 -15.09 2.73
C MET A 116 5.41 -14.21 2.12
N ILE A 117 4.33 -14.80 1.61
CA ILE A 117 3.20 -14.06 1.02
C ILE A 117 2.52 -13.18 2.08
N VAL A 118 2.26 -13.72 3.28
CA VAL A 118 1.70 -12.96 4.40
C VAL A 118 2.55 -11.72 4.72
N ASN A 119 3.87 -11.91 4.81
CA ASN A 119 4.79 -10.82 5.12
C ASN A 119 4.82 -9.77 4.00
N GLU A 120 4.87 -10.18 2.73
CA GLU A 120 4.88 -9.27 1.58
C GLU A 120 3.57 -8.47 1.47
N CYS A 121 2.42 -9.15 1.58
CA CYS A 121 1.12 -8.49 1.62
C CYS A 121 1.02 -7.51 2.79
N TYR A 122 1.57 -7.84 3.97
CA TYR A 122 1.55 -6.95 5.12
C TYR A 122 2.35 -5.67 4.85
N VAL A 123 3.55 -5.76 4.26
CA VAL A 123 4.35 -4.58 3.86
C VAL A 123 3.56 -3.69 2.92
N TYR A 124 3.00 -4.28 1.86
CA TYR A 124 2.22 -3.54 0.88
C TYR A 124 0.98 -2.89 1.49
N ALA A 125 0.26 -3.61 2.36
CA ALA A 125 -0.89 -3.08 3.06
C ALA A 125 -0.53 -1.86 3.93
N ARG A 126 0.61 -1.91 4.63
CA ARG A 126 1.12 -0.78 5.42
C ARG A 126 1.50 0.41 4.55
N TYR A 127 2.11 0.15 3.39
CA TYR A 127 2.38 1.22 2.41
C TYR A 127 1.11 1.86 1.88
N ILE A 128 0.12 1.05 1.45
CA ILE A 128 -1.18 1.56 1.01
C ILE A 128 -1.78 2.41 2.12
N GLN A 129 -1.72 1.96 3.38
CA GLN A 129 -2.23 2.74 4.50
C GLN A 129 -1.54 4.10 4.61
N ILE A 130 -0.21 4.17 4.53
CA ILE A 130 0.55 5.42 4.62
C ILE A 130 0.26 6.34 3.43
N ILE A 131 0.34 5.82 2.20
CA ILE A 131 0.11 6.59 0.97
C ILE A 131 -1.31 7.15 0.95
N CYS A 132 -2.28 6.37 1.39
CA CYS A 132 -3.68 6.76 1.34
C CYS A 132 -4.06 7.75 2.45
N SER A 133 -3.53 7.57 3.66
CA SER A 133 -3.80 8.43 4.82
C SER A 133 -3.01 9.74 4.88
N THR A 134 -2.08 9.98 3.94
CA THR A 134 -1.23 11.17 3.94
C THR A 134 -1.11 11.77 2.54
N ASP A 135 -0.50 12.96 2.47
CA ASP A 135 -0.11 13.59 1.20
C ASP A 135 1.23 13.05 0.66
N PHE A 136 1.51 11.74 0.86
CA PHE A 136 2.80 11.13 0.51
C PHE A 136 3.21 11.35 -0.95
N TYR A 137 2.22 11.52 -1.84
CA TYR A 137 2.44 11.84 -3.25
C TYR A 137 3.16 13.16 -3.50
N LYS A 138 3.23 14.07 -2.52
CA LYS A 138 3.98 15.33 -2.66
C LYS A 138 5.48 15.12 -2.56
N THR A 139 5.91 14.11 -1.82
CA THR A 139 7.32 13.89 -1.43
C THR A 139 7.78 12.45 -1.65
N PHE A 140 7.10 11.72 -2.54
CA PHE A 140 7.25 10.28 -2.72
C PHE A 140 8.70 9.84 -2.97
N LYS A 141 9.36 10.41 -3.98
CA LYS A 141 10.74 10.06 -4.38
C LYS A 141 11.75 10.26 -3.24
N ASP A 142 11.54 11.25 -2.37
CA ASP A 142 12.44 11.54 -1.26
C ASP A 142 12.24 10.60 -0.06
N ASN A 143 11.02 10.06 0.11
CA ASN A 143 10.62 9.40 1.35
C ASN A 143 10.38 7.89 1.22
N TYR A 144 10.23 7.34 0.01
CA TYR A 144 9.85 5.94 -0.17
C TYR A 144 10.83 4.94 0.49
N MET A 145 12.15 5.21 0.40
CA MET A 145 13.19 4.38 1.04
C MET A 145 13.18 4.49 2.56
N HIS A 146 12.88 5.68 3.09
CA HIS A 146 12.76 5.86 4.53
C HIS A 146 11.58 5.03 5.06
N THR A 147 10.41 5.15 4.43
CA THR A 147 9.22 4.35 4.75
C THR A 147 9.50 2.86 4.62
N TYR A 148 10.21 2.45 3.56
CA TYR A 148 10.62 1.05 3.36
C TYR A 148 11.38 0.51 4.56
N ASN A 149 12.40 1.24 5.01
CA ASN A 149 13.25 0.82 6.12
C ASN A 149 12.48 0.77 7.45
N LEU A 150 11.50 1.65 7.65
CA LEU A 150 10.63 1.60 8.83
C LEU A 150 9.77 0.33 8.82
N LEU A 151 9.10 0.03 7.71
CA LEU A 151 8.24 -1.15 7.59
C LEU A 151 9.02 -2.47 7.66
N ASN A 152 10.24 -2.51 7.12
CA ASN A 152 11.17 -3.63 7.30
C ASN A 152 11.41 -3.98 8.77
N LYS A 153 11.60 -2.95 9.61
CA LYS A 153 11.83 -3.14 11.04
C LYS A 153 10.58 -3.70 11.73
N GLU A 154 9.37 -3.34 11.30
CA GLU A 154 8.12 -3.87 11.89
C GLU A 154 8.05 -5.40 11.82
N ILE A 155 8.51 -5.99 10.72
CA ILE A 155 8.41 -7.43 10.45
C ILE A 155 9.58 -8.20 11.08
N LYS A 156 10.70 -7.54 11.42
CA LYS A 156 11.96 -8.17 11.88
C LYS A 156 12.58 -9.18 10.91
N ILE A 157 12.15 -9.17 9.65
CA ILE A 157 12.61 -10.14 8.67
C ILE A 157 13.44 -9.40 7.62
N GLY A 158 14.71 -9.78 7.46
CA GLY A 158 15.61 -9.30 6.40
C GLY A 158 15.22 -9.74 4.98
N TYR A 159 13.93 -9.94 4.72
CA TYR A 159 13.39 -10.58 3.51
C TYR A 159 13.11 -9.63 2.36
N LEU A 160 13.19 -8.32 2.53
CA LEU A 160 12.63 -7.42 1.53
C LEU A 160 13.56 -7.11 0.35
N ARG A 161 14.48 -8.02 0.01
CA ARG A 161 15.35 -7.86 -1.17
C ARG A 161 14.55 -7.65 -2.47
N LEU A 162 13.36 -8.26 -2.58
CA LEU A 162 12.46 -8.16 -3.75
C LEU A 162 11.84 -6.76 -3.90
N LEU A 163 11.35 -6.15 -2.83
CA LEU A 163 10.80 -4.78 -2.90
C LEU A 163 11.88 -3.79 -3.30
N LYS A 164 13.09 -3.93 -2.75
CA LYS A 164 14.22 -3.04 -3.08
C LYS A 164 14.54 -3.07 -4.58
N ASN A 165 14.53 -4.26 -5.19
CA ASN A 165 14.80 -4.42 -6.62
C ASN A 165 13.68 -3.82 -7.49
N LYS A 166 12.41 -4.06 -7.15
CA LYS A 166 11.28 -3.45 -7.89
C LYS A 166 11.22 -1.93 -7.73
N LEU A 167 11.55 -1.42 -6.53
CA LEU A 167 11.69 0.00 -6.30
C LEU A 167 12.77 0.60 -7.20
N SER A 168 13.95 -0.05 -7.29
CA SER A 168 14.99 0.43 -8.21
C SER A 168 14.58 0.40 -9.68
N GLU A 169 13.68 -0.50 -10.10
CA GLU A 169 13.16 -0.52 -11.49
C GLU A 169 12.17 0.60 -11.79
N ILE A 170 11.43 1.11 -10.79
CA ILE A 170 10.49 2.23 -10.94
C ILE A 170 11.25 3.58 -11.00
N PHE A 171 12.45 3.66 -10.43
CA PHE A 171 13.21 4.90 -10.29
C PHE A 171 14.51 4.96 -11.14
N CYS A 172 14.81 3.93 -11.94
CA CYS A 172 15.90 3.94 -12.94
C CYS A 172 15.34 4.07 -14.36
#